data_AF-A0A4R0R7M7-F1
#
_entry.id   AF-A0A4R0R7M7-F1
#
_cell.length_a   1.000
_cell.length_b   1.000
_cell.length_c   1.000
_cell.angle_alpha   90.00
_cell.angle_beta   90.00
_cell.angle_gamma   90.00
#
_symmetry.space_group_name_H-M   'P 1'
#
loop_
_entity.id
_entity.type
_entity.pdbx_description
1 polymer ?
#
loop_
_entity_poly.entity_id
_entity_poly.type
_entity_poly.pdbx_seq_one_letter_code
_entity_poly.pdbx_strand_id
1 'polypeptide(L)'
;MFTSFSASFCAIVALSAAVVSAAPPQLSARQVGDLQCNIDRVKTVGSVIQALVTTRNLTQQLSSDSVNSAHVADITGGLNQVQDGIAVIVGAIFDGQKAPNEARTEVGDGLSTAFDAASNITSTDPAVVANVDQLKTELQAASFAGDNVVDECH
;
A
#
# COMPACT_ATOMS: atom_id res chain seq x y z
N MET A 1 -50.66 -70.99 31.47
CA MET A 1 -50.09 -71.75 30.34
C MET A 1 -48.96 -70.93 29.72
N PHE A 2 -47.95 -71.64 29.22
CA PHE A 2 -46.54 -71.29 29.00
C PHE A 2 -46.20 -70.25 27.90
N THR A 3 -45.29 -69.33 28.27
CA THR A 3 -44.06 -68.80 27.62
C THR A 3 -43.88 -68.65 26.10
N SER A 4 -43.35 -67.47 25.70
CA SER A 4 -42.07 -67.23 24.99
C SER A 4 -41.84 -65.70 24.99
N PHE A 5 -40.86 -65.04 25.61
CA PHE A 5 -39.39 -65.09 25.70
C PHE A 5 -38.60 -64.75 24.41
N SER A 6 -37.74 -63.73 24.57
CA SER A 6 -36.57 -63.31 23.78
C SER A 6 -36.83 -62.36 22.60
N ALA A 7 -36.04 -61.32 22.33
CA ALA A 7 -34.90 -60.64 22.97
C ALA A 7 -34.54 -59.41 22.08
N SER A 8 -33.54 -58.63 22.51
CA SER A 8 -32.96 -57.41 21.89
C SER A 8 -33.70 -56.12 22.26
N PHE A 9 -33.35 -55.34 23.29
CA PHE A 9 -32.03 -54.89 23.80
C PHE A 9 -31.23 -54.07 22.78
N CYS A 10 -31.40 -52.73 22.79
CA CYS A 10 -30.31 -51.76 22.97
C CYS A 10 -30.81 -50.29 22.87
N ALA A 11 -30.58 -49.54 23.97
CA ALA A 11 -30.29 -48.10 24.10
C ALA A 11 -31.28 -47.09 23.46
N ILE A 12 -32.13 -46.34 24.19
CA ILE A 12 -31.85 -45.24 25.15
C ILE A 12 -30.61 -44.40 24.78
N VAL A 13 -30.79 -43.15 24.33
CA VAL A 13 -30.30 -41.91 25.00
C VAL A 13 -30.95 -40.68 24.33
N ALA A 14 -31.59 -39.87 25.18
CA ALA A 14 -32.12 -38.54 24.91
C ALA A 14 -31.00 -37.48 24.80
N LEU A 15 -31.20 -36.40 24.04
CA LEU A 15 -30.99 -35.02 24.55
C LEU A 15 -31.42 -33.94 23.55
N SER A 16 -32.22 -33.02 24.08
CA SER A 16 -32.55 -31.68 23.61
C SER A 16 -31.34 -30.73 23.51
N ALA A 17 -31.25 -29.93 22.45
CA ALA A 17 -30.60 -28.61 22.42
C ALA A 17 -31.14 -27.82 21.19
N ALA A 18 -32.03 -26.85 21.41
CA ALA A 18 -31.70 -25.43 21.57
C ALA A 18 -31.46 -24.71 20.23
N VAL A 19 -32.49 -23.97 19.81
CA VAL A 19 -32.48 -22.73 19.02
C VAL A 19 -31.12 -22.27 18.49
N VAL A 20 -30.79 -22.70 17.27
CA VAL A 20 -29.80 -21.96 16.46
C VAL A 20 -30.50 -20.69 15.99
N SER A 21 -30.33 -19.61 16.75
CA SER A 21 -30.47 -18.26 16.20
C SER A 21 -29.52 -18.19 14.99
N ALA A 22 -30.09 -18.24 13.79
CA ALA A 22 -29.38 -17.90 12.58
C ALA A 22 -29.03 -16.42 12.69
N ALA A 23 -27.89 -16.12 13.32
CA ALA A 23 -27.24 -14.84 13.15
C ALA A 23 -27.04 -14.69 11.63
N PRO A 24 -27.67 -13.71 10.97
CA PRO A 24 -27.37 -13.48 9.57
C PRO A 24 -25.85 -13.26 9.49
N PRO A 25 -25.14 -13.92 8.58
CA PRO A 25 -23.74 -13.61 8.37
C PRO A 25 -23.73 -12.13 8.01
N GLN A 26 -23.19 -11.32 8.90
CA GLN A 26 -22.89 -9.93 8.62
C GLN A 26 -21.68 -9.93 7.69
N LEU A 27 -21.88 -10.42 6.47
CA LEU A 27 -21.17 -10.00 5.26
C LEU A 27 -21.59 -8.56 4.97
N SER A 28 -21.52 -7.71 5.99
CA SER A 28 -21.75 -6.29 5.88
C SER A 28 -20.46 -5.74 5.30
N ALA A 29 -20.46 -5.56 3.98
CA ALA A 29 -19.60 -4.64 3.24
C ALA A 29 -18.26 -4.28 3.90
N ARG A 30 -17.29 -5.22 3.90
CA ARG A 30 -15.88 -4.79 3.97
C ARG A 30 -15.43 -4.07 2.70
N GLN A 31 -16.25 -4.04 1.64
CA GLN A 31 -15.77 -3.72 0.30
C GLN A 31 -16.13 -2.34 -0.28
N VAL A 32 -16.93 -1.51 0.40
CA VAL A 32 -17.40 -0.23 -0.19
C VAL A 32 -16.47 0.96 0.13
N GLY A 33 -15.36 0.71 0.84
CA GLY A 33 -14.17 1.59 0.91
C GLY A 33 -12.87 0.86 0.49
N ASP A 34 -12.97 -0.30 -0.18
CA ASP A 34 -11.90 -1.30 -0.23
C ASP A 34 -11.27 -1.44 -1.62
N LEU A 35 -12.06 -1.44 -2.69
CA LEU A 35 -11.47 -1.64 -4.02
C LEU A 35 -10.70 -0.40 -4.50
N GLN A 36 -11.31 0.78 -4.44
CA GLN A 36 -10.66 2.01 -4.89
C GLN A 36 -9.50 2.39 -3.97
N CYS A 37 -9.68 2.28 -2.65
CA CYS A 37 -8.59 2.38 -1.67
C CYS A 37 -7.40 1.46 -1.99
N ASN A 38 -7.65 0.18 -2.30
CA ASN A 38 -6.57 -0.75 -2.65
C ASN A 38 -5.95 -0.41 -4.01
N ILE A 39 -6.73 0.09 -4.98
CA ILE A 39 -6.23 0.60 -6.26
C ILE A 39 -5.28 1.77 -6.02
N ASP A 40 -5.68 2.76 -5.21
CA ASP A 40 -4.86 3.93 -4.94
C ASP A 40 -3.59 3.58 -4.16
N ARG A 41 -3.66 2.66 -3.18
CA ARG A 41 -2.46 2.10 -2.52
C ARG A 41 -1.50 1.46 -3.51
N VAL A 42 -2.01 0.62 -4.41
CA VAL A 42 -1.19 -0.03 -5.46
C VAL A 42 -0.63 1.01 -6.42
N LYS A 43 -1.40 2.05 -6.75
CA LYS A 43 -0.97 3.14 -7.62
C LYS A 43 0.13 3.99 -6.98
N THR A 44 0.06 4.29 -5.69
CA THR A 44 1.14 4.96 -4.95
C THR A 44 2.42 4.14 -5.05
N VAL A 45 2.39 2.86 -4.67
CA VAL A 45 3.57 1.99 -4.71
C VAL A 45 4.09 1.82 -6.14
N GLY A 46 3.21 1.62 -7.11
CA GLY A 46 3.57 1.49 -8.52
C GLY A 46 4.26 2.75 -9.07
N SER A 47 3.74 3.93 -8.75
CA SER A 47 4.31 5.21 -9.18
C SER A 47 5.67 5.49 -8.51
N VAL A 48 5.84 5.11 -7.23
CA VAL A 48 7.14 5.18 -6.53
C VAL A 48 8.16 4.24 -7.16
N ILE A 49 7.77 3.02 -7.55
CA ILE A 49 8.66 2.08 -8.26
C ILE A 49 9.09 2.65 -9.62
N GLN A 50 8.17 3.25 -10.37
CA GLN A 50 8.48 3.91 -11.63
C GLN A 50 9.47 5.06 -11.41
N ALA A 51 9.21 5.92 -10.42
CA ALA A 51 10.11 7.01 -10.03
C ALA A 51 11.52 6.51 -9.67
N LEU A 52 11.64 5.38 -8.95
CA LEU A 52 12.92 4.75 -8.66
C LEU A 52 13.66 4.28 -9.92
N VAL A 53 12.95 3.71 -10.90
CA VAL A 53 13.54 3.29 -12.17
C VAL A 53 14.03 4.51 -12.96
N THR A 54 13.21 5.55 -13.07
CA THR A 54 13.57 6.79 -13.77
C THR A 54 14.75 7.49 -13.10
N THR A 55 14.79 7.51 -11.76
CA THR A 55 15.92 8.04 -10.97
C THR A 55 17.22 7.27 -11.24
N ARG A 56 17.17 5.94 -11.40
CA ARG A 56 18.36 5.15 -11.78
C ARG A 56 18.86 5.48 -13.19
N ASN A 57 17.96 5.76 -14.14
CA ASN A 57 18.34 6.22 -15.46
C ASN A 57 19.03 7.59 -15.39
N LEU A 58 18.46 8.53 -14.64
CA LEU A 58 19.06 9.86 -14.40
C LEU A 58 20.43 9.75 -13.72
N THR A 59 20.60 8.83 -12.77
CA THR A 59 21.89 8.56 -12.13
C THR A 59 22.98 8.24 -13.15
N GLN A 60 22.65 7.40 -14.15
CA GLN A 60 23.61 7.02 -15.20
C GLN A 60 23.89 8.20 -16.14
N GLN A 61 22.84 8.90 -16.58
CA GLN A 61 22.93 10.03 -17.51
C GLN A 61 23.70 11.23 -16.93
N LEU A 62 23.57 11.46 -15.62
CA LEU A 62 24.13 12.61 -14.92
C LEU A 62 25.39 12.28 -14.13
N SER A 63 25.97 11.10 -14.32
CA SER A 63 27.14 10.62 -13.56
C SER A 63 28.38 11.49 -13.69
N SER A 64 28.53 12.23 -14.81
CA SER A 64 29.62 13.19 -15.03
C SER A 64 29.29 14.62 -14.65
N ASP A 65 28.06 14.90 -14.19
CA ASP A 65 27.59 16.22 -13.79
C ASP A 65 27.47 16.28 -12.26
N SER A 66 28.46 16.88 -11.61
CA SER A 66 28.52 16.95 -10.13
C SER A 66 27.37 17.75 -9.51
N VAL A 67 26.78 18.70 -10.25
CA VAL A 67 25.67 19.52 -9.72
C VAL A 67 24.38 18.71 -9.78
N ASN A 68 24.07 18.17 -10.96
CA ASN A 68 22.85 17.39 -11.15
C ASN A 68 22.88 16.04 -10.42
N SER A 69 24.05 15.42 -10.25
CA SER A 69 24.17 14.18 -9.46
C SER A 69 23.87 14.40 -7.97
N ALA A 70 24.12 15.59 -7.41
CA ALA A 70 23.68 15.92 -6.05
C ALA A 70 22.15 15.92 -5.95
N HIS A 71 21.46 16.52 -6.92
CA HIS A 71 20.00 16.47 -6.98
C HIS A 71 19.47 15.04 -7.13
N VAL A 72 20.14 14.18 -7.92
CA VAL A 72 19.79 12.75 -8.02
C VAL A 72 19.97 12.02 -6.68
N ALA A 73 20.99 12.38 -5.89
CA ALA A 73 21.16 11.85 -4.54
C ALA A 73 20.02 12.28 -3.61
N ASP A 74 19.59 13.55 -3.67
CA ASP A 74 18.46 14.07 -2.90
C ASP A 74 17.13 13.39 -3.29
N ILE A 75 16.90 13.17 -4.59
CA ILE A 75 15.76 12.39 -5.10
C ILE A 75 15.77 10.97 -4.51
N THR A 76 16.94 10.33 -4.52
CA THR A 76 17.11 8.98 -3.96
C THR A 76 16.85 8.98 -2.45
N GLY A 77 17.31 10.00 -1.73
CA GLY A 77 17.03 10.19 -0.31
C GLY A 77 15.53 10.30 -0.02
N GLY A 78 14.82 11.17 -0.77
CA GLY A 78 13.37 11.33 -0.64
C GLY A 78 12.61 10.03 -0.95
N LEU A 79 12.99 9.30 -2.00
CA LEU A 79 12.38 8.01 -2.34
C LEU A 79 12.67 6.90 -1.32
N ASN A 80 13.82 6.95 -0.63
CA ASN A 80 14.10 6.03 0.49
C ASN A 80 13.22 6.37 1.70
N GLN A 81 13.07 7.65 2.03
CA GLN A 81 12.15 8.09 3.08
C GLN A 81 10.70 7.64 2.80
N VAL A 82 10.26 7.72 1.54
CA VAL A 82 8.95 7.17 1.12
C VAL A 82 8.86 5.66 1.39
N GLN A 83 9.90 4.89 1.05
CA GLN A 83 9.91 3.44 1.29
C GLN A 83 9.87 3.11 2.78
N ASP A 84 10.60 3.85 3.60
CA ASP A 84 10.64 3.66 5.05
C ASP A 84 9.27 3.96 5.68
N GLY A 85 8.64 5.08 5.31
CA GLY A 85 7.29 5.41 5.75
C GLY A 85 6.25 4.37 5.30
N ILE A 86 6.33 3.88 4.05
CA ILE A 86 5.47 2.79 3.55
C ILE A 86 5.69 1.52 4.37
N ALA A 87 6.94 1.16 4.71
CA ALA A 87 7.23 -0.03 5.50
C ALA A 87 6.59 0.05 6.90
N VAL A 88 6.63 1.21 7.55
CA VAL A 88 5.96 1.45 8.85
C VAL A 88 4.43 1.34 8.70
N ILE A 89 3.85 1.93 7.65
CA ILE A 89 2.41 1.84 7.36
C ILE A 89 1.98 0.38 7.18
N VAL A 90 2.71 -0.38 6.36
CA VAL A 90 2.42 -1.80 6.09
C VAL A 90 2.55 -2.63 7.37
N GLY A 91 3.59 -2.39 8.17
CA GLY A 91 3.76 -3.06 9.47
C GLY A 91 2.57 -2.82 10.40
N ALA A 92 2.14 -1.57 10.57
CA ALA A 92 0.98 -1.23 11.38
C ALA A 92 -0.31 -1.92 10.89
N ILE A 93 -0.54 -1.93 9.57
CA ILE A 93 -1.71 -2.61 8.97
C ILE A 93 -1.67 -4.12 9.24
N PHE A 94 -0.50 -4.75 9.11
CA PHE A 94 -0.32 -6.16 9.37
C PHE A 94 -0.62 -6.52 10.84
N ASP A 95 -0.26 -5.64 11.76
CA ASP A 95 -0.55 -5.77 13.19
C ASP A 95 -1.99 -5.36 13.58
N GLY A 96 -2.84 -5.05 12.59
CA GLY A 96 -4.23 -4.61 12.80
C GLY A 96 -4.36 -3.21 13.41
N GLN A 97 -3.30 -2.41 13.38
CA GLN A 97 -3.26 -1.03 13.84
C GLN A 97 -3.60 -0.05 12.71
N LYS A 98 -4.04 1.15 13.10
CA LYS A 98 -4.13 2.26 12.15
C LYS A 98 -2.72 2.69 11.73
N ALA A 99 -2.54 2.94 10.43
CA ALA A 99 -1.31 3.53 9.90
C ALA A 99 -0.96 4.83 10.68
N PRO A 100 0.25 4.92 11.26
CA PRO A 100 0.67 6.10 12.04
C PRO A 100 0.64 7.37 11.20
N ASN A 101 0.30 8.51 11.82
CA ASN A 101 0.27 9.79 11.12
C ASN A 101 1.68 10.20 10.70
N GLU A 102 2.67 9.94 11.56
CA GLU A 102 4.08 10.24 11.33
C GLU A 102 4.61 9.54 10.07
N ALA A 103 4.25 8.27 9.88
CA ALA A 103 4.64 7.51 8.70
C ALA A 103 3.98 8.03 7.41
N ARG A 104 2.74 8.55 7.50
CA ARG A 104 2.08 9.21 6.35
C ARG A 104 2.75 10.54 6.02
N THR A 105 3.09 11.33 7.03
CA THR A 105 3.87 12.57 6.87
C THR A 105 5.22 12.28 6.23
N GLU A 106 5.90 11.22 6.67
CA GLU A 106 7.20 10.82 6.13
C GLU A 106 7.12 10.46 4.63
N VAL A 107 6.05 9.78 4.20
CA VAL A 107 5.79 9.55 2.77
C VAL A 107 5.57 10.87 2.02
N GLY A 108 4.77 11.78 2.55
CA GLY A 108 4.51 13.08 1.94
C GLY A 108 5.78 13.93 1.80
N ASP A 109 6.55 14.04 2.88
CA ASP A 109 7.80 14.81 2.93
C ASP A 109 8.85 14.24 1.98
N GLY A 110 8.97 12.90 1.90
CA GLY A 110 9.88 12.23 0.98
C GLY A 110 9.52 12.47 -0.50
N LEU A 111 8.22 12.41 -0.84
CA LEU A 111 7.74 12.75 -2.19
C LEU A 111 7.99 14.22 -2.54
N SER A 112 7.75 15.14 -1.61
CA SER A 112 8.02 16.57 -1.80
C SER A 112 9.51 16.82 -2.02
N THR A 113 10.36 16.24 -1.18
CA THR A 113 11.82 16.36 -1.28
C THR A 113 12.32 15.87 -2.64
N ALA A 114 11.83 14.72 -3.09
CA ALA A 114 12.19 14.17 -4.40
C ALA A 114 11.70 15.06 -5.56
N PHE A 115 10.51 15.63 -5.46
CA PHE A 115 9.96 16.50 -6.50
C PHE A 115 10.72 17.82 -6.61
N ASP A 116 11.06 18.42 -5.48
CA ASP A 116 11.83 19.67 -5.41
C ASP A 116 13.24 19.46 -5.97
N ALA A 117 13.89 18.36 -5.59
CA ALA A 117 15.21 18.00 -6.13
C ALA A 117 15.15 17.73 -7.64
N ALA A 118 14.15 17.00 -8.14
CA ALA A 118 13.95 16.78 -9.58
C ALA A 118 13.71 18.10 -10.33
N SER A 119 13.02 19.05 -9.72
CA SER A 119 12.75 20.37 -10.32
C SER A 119 13.99 21.27 -10.41
N ASN A 120 15.03 20.96 -9.66
CA ASN A 120 16.32 21.68 -9.71
C ASN A 120 17.32 21.08 -10.72
N ILE A 121 17.03 19.90 -11.28
CA ILE A 121 17.85 19.33 -12.36
C ILE A 121 17.69 20.19 -13.62
N THR A 122 18.82 20.66 -14.14
CA THR A 122 18.85 21.44 -15.39
C THR A 122 19.77 20.77 -16.40
N SER A 123 19.29 20.57 -17.63
CA SER A 123 20.08 19.95 -18.70
C SER A 123 19.64 20.45 -20.07
N THR A 124 20.56 20.41 -21.03
CA THR A 124 20.26 20.64 -22.46
C THR A 124 20.16 19.33 -23.24
N ASP A 125 20.48 18.19 -22.61
CA ASP A 125 20.30 16.86 -23.20
C ASP A 125 18.81 16.51 -23.22
N PRO A 126 18.20 16.29 -24.42
CA PRO A 126 16.79 15.98 -24.53
C PRO A 126 16.37 14.71 -23.77
N ALA A 127 17.25 13.70 -23.66
CA ALA A 127 16.95 12.47 -22.95
C ALA A 127 16.92 12.68 -21.43
N VAL A 128 17.77 13.57 -20.91
CA VAL A 128 17.73 13.96 -19.50
C VAL A 128 16.46 14.75 -19.21
N VAL A 129 16.12 15.74 -20.04
CA VAL A 129 14.89 16.54 -19.88
C VAL A 129 13.66 15.64 -19.86
N ALA A 130 13.55 14.70 -20.80
CA ALA A 130 12.44 13.77 -20.85
C ALA A 130 12.34 12.89 -19.59
N ASN A 131 13.47 12.39 -19.07
CA ASN A 131 13.47 11.60 -17.84
C ASN A 131 13.15 12.44 -16.59
N VAL A 132 13.57 13.70 -16.53
CA VAL A 132 13.18 14.61 -15.43
C VAL A 132 11.67 14.87 -15.45
N ASP A 133 11.10 15.15 -16.61
CA ASP A 133 9.65 15.38 -16.76
C ASP A 133 8.84 14.11 -16.43
N GLN A 134 9.33 12.94 -16.86
CA GLN A 134 8.75 11.66 -16.50
C GLN A 134 8.81 11.42 -14.99
N LEU A 135 9.96 11.64 -14.35
CA LEU A 135 10.11 11.48 -12.91
C LEU A 135 9.14 12.39 -12.15
N LYS A 136 9.01 13.66 -12.55
CA LYS A 136 8.07 14.60 -11.92
C LYS A 136 6.62 14.13 -12.05
N THR A 137 6.25 13.57 -13.20
CA THR A 137 4.93 12.98 -13.42
C THR A 137 4.68 11.78 -12.51
N GLU A 138 5.66 10.89 -12.36
CA GLU A 138 5.59 9.71 -11.49
C GLU A 138 5.48 10.10 -10.01
N LEU A 139 6.25 11.08 -9.56
CA LEU A 139 6.18 11.63 -8.19
C LEU A 139 4.83 12.28 -7.90
N GLN A 140 4.29 13.07 -8.84
CA GLN A 140 2.96 13.65 -8.71
C GLN A 140 1.88 12.57 -8.68
N ALA A 141 1.97 11.57 -9.55
CA ALA A 141 1.04 10.44 -9.56
C ALA A 141 1.05 9.67 -8.24
N ALA A 142 2.23 9.49 -7.63
CA ALA A 142 2.36 8.89 -6.30
C ALA A 142 1.69 9.76 -5.22
N SER A 143 1.91 11.07 -5.24
CA SER A 143 1.31 12.03 -4.30
C SER A 143 -0.22 12.01 -4.40
N PHE A 144 -0.79 12.17 -5.60
CA PHE A 144 -2.24 12.17 -5.80
C PHE A 144 -2.88 10.85 -5.38
N ALA A 145 -2.23 9.71 -5.68
CA ALA A 145 -2.73 8.42 -5.21
C ALA A 145 -2.65 8.29 -3.68
N GLY A 146 -1.61 8.83 -3.05
CA GLY A 146 -1.48 8.89 -1.60
C GLY A 146 -2.58 9.73 -0.94
N ASP A 147 -2.90 10.89 -1.53
CA ASP A 147 -3.99 11.75 -1.06
C ASP A 147 -5.34 11.06 -1.18
N ASN A 148 -5.61 10.38 -2.31
CA ASN A 148 -6.81 9.56 -2.49
C ASN A 148 -6.91 8.44 -1.43
N VAL A 149 -5.79 7.82 -1.03
CA VAL A 149 -5.81 6.84 0.08
C VAL A 149 -6.25 7.49 1.39
N VAL A 150 -5.88 8.75 1.66
CA VAL A 150 -6.33 9.46 2.86
C VAL A 150 -7.82 9.80 2.76
N ASP A 151 -8.27 10.22 1.58
CA ASP A 151 -9.62 10.70 1.34
C ASP A 151 -10.67 9.59 1.13
N GLU A 152 -10.26 8.40 0.69
CA GLU A 152 -11.18 7.33 0.30
C GLU A 152 -11.10 6.07 1.18
N CYS A 153 -10.02 5.89 1.95
CA CYS A 153 -9.85 4.76 2.86
C CYS A 153 -10.30 5.12 4.30
N HIS A 154 -11.60 5.03 4.58
CA HIS A 154 -12.21 5.28 5.90
C HIS A 154 -12.58 3.98 6.61
#